data_AF-A0A0M8M7R3-F1
#
_entry.id   AF-A0A0M8M7R3-F1
#
_cell.length_a   1.000
_cell.length_b   1.000
_cell.length_c   1.000
_cell.angle_alpha   90.00
_cell.angle_beta   90.00
_cell.angle_gamma   90.00
#
_symmetry.space_group_name_H-M   'P 1'
#
loop_
_entity.id
_entity.type
_entity.pdbx_description
1 polymer ?
#
loop_
_entity_poly.entity_id
_entity_poly.type
_entity_poly.pdbx_seq_one_letter_code
_entity_poly.pdbx_strand_id
1 'polypeptide(L)' 'MSKLKKKARKSSSKKNKLGVKNSLVNNINARRRKGKSRAKSKHTVSKESYKKMQNGWGK' A
#
# COMPACT_ATOMS: atom_id res chain seq x y z
N MET A 1 12.16 14.96 -36.92
CA MET A 1 11.05 15.50 -36.11
C MET A 1 10.88 14.65 -34.86
N SER A 2 11.22 15.22 -33.69
CA SER A 2 11.39 14.53 -32.41
C SER A 2 10.10 13.88 -31.88
N LYS A 3 10.19 12.63 -31.43
CA LYS A 3 9.12 11.94 -30.67
C LYS A 3 8.92 12.65 -29.33
N LEU A 4 7.88 13.47 -29.21
CA LEU A 4 7.48 14.06 -27.93
C LEU A 4 7.16 12.94 -26.92
N LYS A 5 8.03 12.74 -25.94
CA LYS A 5 7.78 11.85 -24.80
C LYS A 5 6.63 12.46 -23.99
N LYS A 6 5.43 11.87 -24.07
CA LYS A 6 4.28 12.28 -23.24
C LYS A 6 4.67 12.16 -21.76
N LYS A 7 4.71 13.29 -21.05
CA LYS A 7 4.95 13.34 -19.59
C LYS A 7 3.88 12.49 -18.88
N ALA A 8 4.28 11.63 -17.96
CA ALA A 8 3.35 10.81 -17.18
C ALA A 8 2.31 11.73 -16.50
N ARG A 9 1.04 11.59 -16.86
CA ARG A 9 -0.05 12.34 -16.21
C ARG A 9 -0.04 11.96 -14.72
N LYS A 10 0.14 12.96 -13.85
CA LYS A 10 0.03 12.82 -12.39
C LYS A 10 -1.26 12.07 -12.11
N SER A 11 -1.15 10.90 -11.48
CA SER A 11 -2.29 9.99 -11.30
C SER A 11 -3.46 10.79 -10.75
N SER A 12 -4.58 10.78 -11.48
CA SER A 12 -5.82 11.34 -10.98
C SER A 12 -6.04 10.75 -9.59
N SER A 13 -6.50 11.56 -8.63
CA SER A 13 -6.74 11.10 -7.27
C SER A 13 -7.75 9.95 -7.31
N LYS A 14 -7.26 8.72 -7.47
CA LYS A 14 -8.06 7.54 -7.70
C LYS A 14 -8.76 7.22 -6.39
N LYS A 15 -9.96 7.77 -6.27
CA LYS A 15 -10.85 7.51 -5.16
C LYS A 15 -11.43 6.10 -5.35
N ASN A 16 -11.61 5.38 -4.26
CA ASN A 16 -12.26 4.06 -4.31
C ASN A 16 -13.77 4.20 -4.55
N LYS A 17 -14.52 3.09 -4.59
CA LYS A 17 -15.99 3.07 -4.77
C LYS A 17 -16.76 3.93 -3.74
N LEU A 18 -16.11 4.33 -2.64
CA LEU A 18 -16.67 5.16 -1.56
C LEU A 18 -16.28 6.65 -1.68
N GLY A 19 -15.66 7.08 -2.80
CA GLY A 19 -15.33 8.49 -3.04
C GLY A 19 -14.17 9.04 -2.20
N VAL A 20 -13.48 8.20 -1.44
CA VAL A 20 -12.33 8.57 -0.60
C VAL A 20 -11.01 8.15 -1.25
N LYS A 21 -9.94 8.91 -0.97
CA LYS A 21 -8.58 8.51 -1.38
C LYS A 21 -8.28 7.13 -0.79
N ASN A 22 -7.57 6.29 -1.55
CA ASN A 22 -7.06 5.01 -1.08
C ASN A 22 -5.96 5.26 -0.03
N SER A 23 -6.37 5.58 1.20
CA SER A 23 -5.49 5.88 2.32
C SER A 23 -5.35 4.66 3.23
N LEU A 24 -4.19 4.56 3.88
CA LEU A 24 -3.90 3.52 4.86
C LEU A 24 -4.99 3.46 5.95
N VAL A 25 -5.39 4.61 6.48
CA VAL A 25 -6.39 4.75 7.55
C VAL A 25 -7.75 4.20 7.12
N ASN A 26 -8.19 4.51 5.89
CA ASN A 26 -9.46 3.99 5.37
C ASN A 26 -9.44 2.47 5.21
N ASN A 27 -8.31 1.91 4.76
CA ASN A 27 -8.16 0.45 4.65
C ASN A 27 -8.13 -0.24 6.01
N ILE A 28 -7.54 0.39 7.04
CA ILE A 28 -7.56 -0.12 8.43
C ILE A 28 -8.99 -0.08 8.98
N ASN A 29 -9.68 1.06 8.86
CA ASN A 29 -11.06 1.21 9.35
C ASN A 29 -12.04 0.28 8.63
N ALA A 30 -11.90 0.11 7.32
CA ALA A 30 -12.71 -0.83 6.56
C ALA A 30 -12.48 -2.28 7.01
N ARG A 31 -11.24 -2.68 7.32
CA ARG A 31 -10.95 -4.02 7.88
C ARG A 31 -11.54 -4.19 9.28
N ARG A 32 -11.42 -3.17 10.13
CA ARG A 32 -11.99 -3.15 11.49
C ARG A 32 -13.51 -3.29 11.46
N ARG A 33 -14.21 -2.48 10.65
CA ARG A 33 -15.67 -2.55 10.47
C ARG A 33 -16.14 -3.88 9.90
N LYS A 34 -15.34 -4.53 9.05
CA LYS A 34 -15.62 -5.87 8.49
C LYS A 34 -15.32 -7.01 9.47
N GLY A 35 -14.83 -6.74 10.68
CA GLY A 35 -14.41 -7.78 11.63
C GLY A 35 -13.22 -8.62 11.15
N LYS A 36 -12.52 -8.19 10.09
CA LYS A 36 -11.38 -8.91 9.50
C LYS A 36 -10.11 -8.60 10.29
N SER A 37 -10.05 -9.09 11.53
CA SER A 37 -8.81 -9.17 12.29
C SER A 37 -7.98 -10.32 11.72
N ARG A 38 -6.68 -10.12 11.49
CA ARG A 38 -5.81 -11.26 11.18
C ARG A 38 -5.44 -11.90 12.52
N ALA A 39 -5.42 -13.22 12.59
CA ALA A 39 -4.88 -13.91 13.75
C ALA A 39 -3.44 -13.42 14.01
N LYS A 40 -3.00 -13.37 15.27
CA LYS A 40 -1.63 -12.97 15.65
C LYS A 40 -0.56 -13.82 14.94
N SER A 41 -0.86 -15.09 14.66
CA SER A 41 -0.01 -15.98 13.85
C SER A 41 0.16 -15.53 12.40
N LYS A 42 -0.79 -14.78 11.84
CA LYS A 42 -0.74 -14.15 10.51
C LYS A 42 -0.25 -12.69 10.53
N HIS A 43 0.24 -12.24 11.68
CA HIS A 43 0.81 -10.91 11.92
C HIS A 43 2.33 -10.94 12.13
N THR A 44 2.98 -12.10 12.10
CA THR A 44 4.43 -12.22 12.18
C THR A 44 5.08 -11.90 10.84
N VAL A 45 6.26 -11.29 10.89
CA VAL A 45 7.09 -11.05 9.71
C VAL A 45 7.80 -12.37 9.36
N SER A 46 7.73 -12.81 8.10
CA SER A 46 8.48 -14.01 7.69
C SER A 46 9.98 -13.75 7.78
N LYS A 47 10.77 -14.79 8.02
CA LYS A 47 12.25 -14.70 8.08
C LYS A 47 12.82 -14.00 6.84
N GLU A 48 12.28 -14.32 5.66
CA GLU A 48 12.70 -13.71 4.39
C GLU A 48 12.33 -12.24 4.28
N SER A 49 11.17 -11.84 4.81
CA SER A 49 10.77 -10.43 4.86
C SER A 49 11.65 -9.65 5.83
N TYR A 50 12.03 -10.27 6.96
CA TYR A 50 12.91 -9.67 7.95
C TYR A 50 14.33 -9.45 7.40
N LYS A 51 14.91 -10.45 6.72
CA LYS A 51 16.21 -10.32 6.04
C LYS A 51 16.22 -9.18 5.01
N LYS A 52 15.16 -9.07 4.19
CA LYS A 52 15.04 -7.98 3.20
C LYS A 52 14.97 -6.61 3.87
N MET A 53 14.25 -6.50 4.98
CA MET A 53 14.17 -5.28 5.78
C MET A 53 15.54 -4.92 6.36
N GLN A 54 16.28 -5.88 6.93
CA GLN A 54 17.64 -5.66 7.47
C GLN A 54 18.63 -5.20 6.39
N ASN A 55 18.62 -5.84 5.21
CA ASN A 55 19.55 -5.52 4.13
C ASN A 55 19.38 -4.10 3.55
N GLY A 56 18.22 -3.49 3.75
CA GLY A 56 17.89 -2.11 3.36
C GLY A 56 17.85 -1.14 4.53
N TRP A 57 18.21 -1.57 5.73
CA TRP A 57 18.16 -0.71 6.91
C TRP A 57 19.36 0.24 6.93
N GLY A 58 19.11 1.54 6.89
CA GLY A 58 20.15 2.57 6.99
C GLY A 58 20.97 2.81 5.73
N LYS A 59 20.49 2.34 4.57
CA LYS A 59 21.00 2.73 3.26
C LYS A 59 20.30 3.98 2.73
#